data_AF-A0A2A6D217-F1
#
_entry.id   AF-A0A2A6D217-F1
#
_cell.length_a   1.000
_cell.length_b   1.000
_cell.length_c   1.000
_cell.angle_alpha   90.00
_cell.angle_beta   90.00
_cell.angle_gamma   90.00
#
_symmetry.space_group_name_H-M   'P 1'
#
loop_
_entity.id
_entity.type
_entity.pdbx_description
1 polymer ?
#
loop_
_entity_poly.entity_id
_entity_poly.type
_entity_poly.pdbx_seq_one_letter_code
_entity_poly.pdbx_strand_id
1 'polypeptide(L)'
;MKNMYSSVCLTRKCCEIAEFSNEEKRERIHEEMPLYPAKHSDIIPHSKLFLVGVSDFAKLFRNFNQMSAETRTSLVKANLRLLECLDGAYTTLKSFPESTAIMASYTTFLNENLIDQFFTECPEELAREERVRTLRQNIKAVKSQFRKVKPSIDEFIAIFGIALWNGCEFTWYTTNTVVVDSYASVAMLNLDTTSMNAENDRILRRKRTGILVELHTVYCRSGNTRYESRMT
;
A
#
# COMPACT_ATOMS: atom_id res chain seq x y z
N MET A 1 12.04 -8.67 9.64
CA MET A 1 11.16 -7.82 8.82
C MET A 1 10.05 -7.14 9.64
N LYS A 2 9.35 -7.83 10.58
CA LYS A 2 8.33 -7.23 11.47
C LYS A 2 8.73 -5.91 12.11
N ASN A 3 9.83 -5.90 12.88
CA ASN A 3 10.27 -4.71 13.60
C ASN A 3 10.47 -3.50 12.67
N MET A 4 10.94 -3.75 11.45
CA MET A 4 11.21 -2.68 10.49
C MET A 4 9.94 -2.17 9.82
N TYR A 5 9.01 -3.06 9.47
CA TYR A 5 7.68 -2.62 9.03
C TYR A 5 6.99 -1.82 10.15
N SER A 6 7.03 -2.31 11.40
CA SER A 6 6.53 -1.58 12.56
C SER A 6 7.21 -0.21 12.73
N SER A 7 8.52 -0.11 12.50
CA SER A 7 9.23 1.17 12.49
C SER A 7 8.73 2.10 11.38
N VAL A 8 8.46 1.59 10.17
CA VAL A 8 7.85 2.39 9.09
C VAL A 8 6.48 2.92 9.50
N CYS A 9 5.62 2.06 10.06
CA CYS A 9 4.30 2.46 10.55
C CYS A 9 4.40 3.54 11.62
N LEU A 10 5.29 3.35 12.61
CA LEU A 10 5.46 4.27 13.72
C LEU A 10 6.02 5.61 13.26
N THR A 11 7.09 5.61 12.46
CA THR A 11 7.68 6.83 11.92
C THR A 11 6.67 7.61 11.10
N ARG A 12 5.92 6.94 10.21
CA ARG A 12 4.87 7.59 9.42
C ARG A 12 3.80 8.21 10.33
N LYS A 13 3.28 7.45 11.30
CA LYS A 13 2.31 7.97 12.28
C LYS A 13 2.85 9.19 13.03
N CYS A 14 4.08 9.14 13.52
CA CYS A 14 4.70 10.27 14.24
C CYS A 14 4.87 11.49 13.34
N CYS A 15 5.27 11.32 12.08
CA CYS A 15 5.41 12.40 11.12
C CYS A 15 4.06 13.04 10.78
N GLU A 16 3.02 12.24 10.52
CA GLU A 16 1.66 12.76 10.27
C GLU A 16 1.14 13.55 11.50
N ILE A 17 1.35 13.04 12.72
CA ILE A 17 0.97 13.76 13.95
C ILE A 17 1.75 15.07 14.10
N ALA A 18 3.01 15.10 13.67
CA ALA A 18 3.85 16.28 13.79
C ALA A 18 3.31 17.46 12.96
N GLU A 19 2.60 17.18 11.86
CA GLU A 19 1.98 18.18 10.97
C GLU A 19 0.78 18.91 11.61
N PHE A 20 0.18 18.36 12.67
CA PHE A 20 -0.91 19.03 13.38
C PHE A 20 -0.44 20.28 14.12
N SER A 21 -1.32 21.29 14.15
CA SER A 21 -1.20 22.43 15.04
C SER A 21 -1.21 21.99 16.51
N ASN A 22 -0.72 22.85 17.41
CA ASN A 22 -0.73 22.55 18.84
C ASN A 22 -2.16 22.39 19.41
N GLU A 23 -3.14 23.05 18.81
CA GLU A 23 -4.55 22.95 19.19
C GLU A 23 -5.11 21.58 18.79
N GLU A 24 -4.96 21.19 17.53
CA GLU A 24 -5.34 19.86 17.04
C GLU A 24 -4.65 18.72 17.82
N LYS A 25 -3.37 18.89 18.18
CA LYS A 25 -2.65 17.93 19.03
C LYS A 25 -3.32 17.79 20.39
N ARG A 26 -3.70 18.90 21.04
CA ARG A 26 -4.34 18.87 22.36
C ARG A 26 -5.71 18.19 22.30
N GLU A 27 -6.53 18.58 21.34
CA GLU A 27 -7.85 17.96 21.13
C GLU A 27 -7.73 16.45 20.96
N ARG A 28 -6.75 16.00 20.16
CA ARG A 28 -6.60 14.58 19.81
C ARG A 28 -5.85 13.74 20.84
N ILE A 29 -5.02 14.34 21.70
CA ILE A 29 -4.39 13.62 22.82
C ILE A 29 -5.44 13.16 23.83
N HIS A 30 -6.53 13.90 23.99
CA HIS A 30 -7.60 13.58 24.95
C HIS A 30 -8.58 12.49 24.45
N GLU A 31 -8.75 12.33 23.13
CA GLU A 31 -9.74 11.42 22.54
C GLU A 31 -9.17 10.07 22.06
N GLU A 32 -8.05 9.59 22.61
CA GLU A 32 -7.33 8.41 22.07
C GLU A 32 -7.07 8.56 20.55
N MET A 33 -6.68 9.78 20.13
CA MET A 33 -6.35 10.18 18.76
C MET A 33 -7.35 9.68 17.70
N PRO A 34 -8.53 10.33 17.59
CA PRO A 34 -9.51 9.98 16.59
C PRO A 34 -8.95 10.29 15.20
N LEU A 35 -9.13 9.33 14.30
CA LEU A 35 -8.88 9.54 12.89
C LEU A 35 -9.81 10.65 12.38
N TYR A 36 -9.34 11.50 11.48
CA TYR A 36 -10.17 12.55 10.86
C TYR A 36 -10.45 12.25 9.37
N PRO A 37 -11.54 12.79 8.80
CA PRO A 37 -11.81 12.67 7.38
C PRO A 37 -10.64 13.14 6.52
N ALA A 38 -10.15 12.28 5.64
CA ALA A 38 -9.09 12.61 4.70
C ALA A 38 -9.53 13.72 3.74
N LYS A 39 -8.63 14.63 3.42
CA LYS A 39 -8.75 15.61 2.33
C LYS A 39 -7.81 15.21 1.19
N HIS A 40 -8.12 15.66 -0.02
CA HIS A 40 -7.21 15.44 -1.16
C HIS A 40 -5.84 16.09 -0.93
N SER A 41 -5.81 17.26 -0.28
CA SER A 41 -4.58 17.97 0.10
C SER A 41 -3.67 17.17 1.05
N ASP A 42 -4.22 16.25 1.85
CA ASP A 42 -3.44 15.39 2.76
C ASP A 42 -2.64 14.31 2.02
N ILE A 43 -3.07 13.88 0.83
CA ILE A 43 -2.51 12.69 0.17
C ILE A 43 -1.05 12.89 -0.25
N ILE A 44 -0.74 14.03 -0.87
CA ILE A 44 0.61 14.30 -1.38
C ILE A 44 1.66 14.31 -0.25
N PRO A 45 1.51 15.05 0.86
CA PRO A 45 2.48 15.01 1.95
C PRO A 45 2.57 13.61 2.58
N HIS A 46 1.44 12.94 2.81
CA HIS A 46 1.43 11.58 3.38
C HIS A 46 2.14 10.55 2.48
N SER A 47 1.95 10.62 1.16
CA SER A 47 2.64 9.75 0.20
C SER A 47 4.15 9.99 0.18
N LYS A 48 4.63 11.23 0.40
CA LYS A 48 6.06 11.52 0.53
C LYS A 48 6.65 10.87 1.78
N LEU A 49 5.94 10.96 2.92
CA LEU A 49 6.35 10.29 4.16
C LEU A 49 6.42 8.77 3.96
N PHE A 50 5.41 8.20 3.29
CA PHE A 50 5.38 6.78 3.00
C PHE A 50 6.51 6.35 2.04
N LEU A 51 6.80 7.13 1.01
CA LEU A 51 7.92 6.89 0.08
C LEU A 51 9.27 6.76 0.82
N VAL A 52 9.52 7.64 1.80
CA VAL A 52 10.74 7.57 2.63
C VAL A 52 10.73 6.29 3.47
N GLY A 53 9.62 5.99 4.15
CA GLY A 53 9.48 4.78 4.96
C GLY A 53 9.67 3.50 4.15
N VAL A 54 9.07 3.41 2.95
CA VAL A 54 9.25 2.27 2.04
C VAL A 54 10.69 2.18 1.56
N SER A 55 11.34 3.31 1.26
CA SER A 55 12.74 3.34 0.86
C SER A 55 13.65 2.79 1.96
N ASP A 56 13.36 3.08 3.23
CA ASP A 56 14.08 2.52 4.37
C ASP A 56 13.77 1.04 4.60
N PHE A 57 12.51 0.62 4.45
CA PHE A 57 12.14 -0.79 4.46
C PHE A 57 12.85 -1.58 3.36
N ALA A 58 12.99 -1.00 2.17
CA ALA A 58 13.65 -1.63 1.04
C ALA A 58 15.14 -1.90 1.30
N LYS A 59 15.81 -1.12 2.17
CA LYS A 59 17.22 -1.35 2.56
C LYS A 59 17.45 -2.66 3.30
N LEU A 60 16.39 -3.33 3.78
CA LEU A 60 16.50 -4.67 4.37
C LEU A 60 16.90 -5.73 3.34
N PHE A 61 16.65 -5.48 2.05
CA PHE A 61 17.02 -6.39 0.99
C PHE A 61 18.41 -6.03 0.49
N ARG A 62 19.39 -6.91 0.72
CA ARG A 62 20.79 -6.71 0.29
C ARG A 62 20.92 -6.24 -1.16
N ASN A 63 20.12 -6.80 -2.07
CA ASN A 63 20.15 -6.45 -3.49
C ASN A 63 19.66 -5.03 -3.77
N PHE A 64 18.73 -4.49 -2.98
CA PHE A 64 18.32 -3.10 -3.09
C PHE A 64 19.51 -2.18 -2.83
N ASN A 65 20.31 -2.49 -1.80
CA ASN A 65 21.51 -1.70 -1.47
C ASN A 65 22.62 -1.78 -2.52
N GLN A 66 22.61 -2.81 -3.37
CA GLN A 66 23.56 -2.98 -4.48
C GLN A 66 23.15 -2.21 -5.74
N MET A 67 21.89 -1.78 -5.85
CA MET A 67 21.42 -0.96 -6.97
C MET A 67 21.93 0.49 -6.85
N SER A 68 22.01 1.18 -7.99
CA SER A 68 22.27 2.62 -8.00
C SER A 68 21.16 3.38 -7.26
N ALA A 69 21.47 4.57 -6.74
CA ALA A 69 20.48 5.40 -6.04
C ALA A 69 19.28 5.76 -6.93
N GLU A 70 19.53 5.99 -8.22
CA GLU A 70 18.49 6.23 -9.23
C GLU A 70 17.57 5.01 -9.38
N THR A 71 18.13 3.81 -9.62
CA THR A 71 17.34 2.58 -9.77
C THR A 71 16.53 2.27 -8.52
N ARG A 72 17.12 2.44 -7.33
CA ARG A 72 16.38 2.29 -6.05
C ARG A 72 15.18 3.22 -5.99
N THR A 73 15.39 4.50 -6.33
CA THR A 73 14.34 5.53 -6.29
C THR A 73 13.23 5.21 -7.29
N SER A 74 13.58 4.83 -8.52
CA SER A 74 12.61 4.46 -9.55
C SER A 74 11.82 3.22 -9.18
N LEU A 75 12.46 2.20 -8.60
CA LEU A 75 11.78 0.98 -8.15
C LEU A 75 10.72 1.28 -7.08
N VAL A 76 11.06 2.08 -6.07
CA VAL A 76 10.09 2.42 -5.01
C VAL A 76 8.97 3.28 -5.58
N LYS A 77 9.28 4.30 -6.39
CA LYS A 77 8.27 5.18 -7.00
C LYS A 77 7.29 4.42 -7.89
N ALA A 78 7.79 3.49 -8.70
CA ALA A 78 6.96 2.67 -9.59
C ALA A 78 5.94 1.81 -8.83
N ASN A 79 6.28 1.39 -7.61
CA ASN A 79 5.45 0.50 -6.78
C ASN A 79 4.74 1.19 -5.62
N LEU A 80 4.94 2.50 -5.43
CA LEU A 80 4.48 3.22 -4.25
C LEU A 80 2.98 3.07 -4.03
N ARG A 81 2.18 3.24 -5.09
CA ARG A 81 0.71 3.16 -4.98
C ARG A 81 0.22 1.78 -4.60
N LEU A 82 0.79 0.72 -5.18
CA LEU A 82 0.44 -0.65 -4.82
C LEU A 82 0.74 -0.89 -3.33
N LEU A 83 1.89 -0.42 -2.86
CA LEU A 83 2.28 -0.52 -1.46
C LEU A 83 1.35 0.28 -0.55
N GLU A 84 0.94 1.49 -0.93
CA GLU A 84 -0.03 2.31 -0.20
C GLU A 84 -1.38 1.60 -0.10
N CYS A 85 -1.87 1.03 -1.21
CA CYS A 85 -3.12 0.27 -1.22
C CYS A 85 -3.05 -0.96 -0.31
N LEU A 86 -1.94 -1.69 -0.31
CA LEU A 86 -1.75 -2.86 0.56
C LEU A 86 -1.70 -2.45 2.04
N ASP A 87 -0.90 -1.43 2.38
CA ASP A 87 -0.79 -0.89 3.75
C ASP A 87 -2.15 -0.40 4.26
N GLY A 88 -2.84 0.41 3.44
CA GLY A 88 -4.17 0.92 3.73
C GLY A 88 -5.19 -0.20 3.91
N ALA A 89 -5.21 -1.22 3.05
CA ALA A 89 -6.13 -2.34 3.17
C ALA A 89 -5.90 -3.16 4.45
N TYR A 90 -4.64 -3.43 4.77
CA TYR A 90 -4.27 -4.19 5.95
C TYR A 90 -4.62 -3.46 7.25
N THR A 91 -4.28 -2.17 7.32
CA THR A 91 -4.59 -1.32 8.49
C THR A 91 -6.09 -1.09 8.63
N THR A 92 -6.79 -0.86 7.51
CA THR A 92 -8.26 -0.76 7.47
C THR A 92 -8.94 -1.97 8.07
N LEU A 93 -8.52 -3.19 7.72
CA LEU A 93 -9.17 -4.40 8.23
C LEU A 93 -9.06 -4.50 9.76
N LYS A 94 -7.95 -4.00 10.32
CA LYS A 94 -7.73 -4.00 11.77
C LYS A 94 -8.52 -2.91 12.48
N SER A 95 -8.53 -1.71 11.93
CA SER A 95 -9.17 -0.54 12.56
C SER A 95 -10.68 -0.49 12.32
N PHE A 96 -11.13 -1.01 11.17
CA PHE A 96 -12.50 -0.94 10.68
C PHE A 96 -12.99 -2.28 10.11
N PRO A 97 -13.04 -3.35 10.93
CA PRO A 97 -13.37 -4.69 10.45
C PRO A 97 -14.76 -4.73 9.78
N GLU A 98 -15.75 -4.07 10.38
CA GLU A 98 -17.15 -4.11 9.94
C GLU A 98 -17.63 -2.84 9.22
N SER A 99 -16.91 -1.72 9.36
CA SER A 99 -17.29 -0.45 8.72
C SER A 99 -16.97 -0.42 7.22
N THR A 100 -17.55 0.51 6.46
CA THR A 100 -17.13 0.82 5.08
C THR A 100 -15.94 1.78 5.02
N ALA A 101 -15.49 2.28 6.17
CA ALA A 101 -14.33 3.15 6.26
C ALA A 101 -13.04 2.41 5.85
N ILE A 102 -12.12 3.17 5.28
CA ILE A 102 -10.73 2.83 5.00
C ILE A 102 -9.81 3.80 5.72
N MET A 103 -8.63 3.34 6.12
CA MET A 103 -7.53 4.21 6.50
C MET A 103 -6.87 4.75 5.24
N ALA A 104 -6.94 6.06 5.05
CA ALA A 104 -6.18 6.75 4.00
C ALA A 104 -4.75 7.05 4.47
N SER A 105 -4.57 7.24 5.78
CA SER A 105 -3.26 7.38 6.43
C SER A 105 -3.33 6.89 7.88
N TYR A 106 -2.26 7.08 8.68
CA TYR A 106 -2.28 6.72 10.11
C TYR A 106 -3.12 7.64 10.98
N THR A 107 -3.50 8.79 10.43
CA THR A 107 -4.28 9.81 11.11
C THR A 107 -5.58 10.14 10.40
N THR A 108 -5.76 9.69 9.16
CA THR A 108 -6.96 9.97 8.36
C THR A 108 -7.73 8.72 7.96
N PHE A 109 -9.04 8.88 7.77
CA PHE A 109 -9.91 7.86 7.23
C PHE A 109 -10.78 8.40 6.10
N LEU A 110 -11.32 7.50 5.28
CA LEU A 110 -12.29 7.81 4.24
C LEU A 110 -13.41 6.77 4.28
N ASN A 111 -14.67 7.17 4.10
CA ASN A 111 -15.79 6.24 3.97
C ASN A 111 -16.67 6.63 2.78
N GLU A 112 -17.66 5.80 2.42
CA GLU A 112 -18.49 6.01 1.23
C GLU A 112 -19.19 7.38 1.16
N ASN A 113 -19.53 7.95 2.33
CA ASN A 113 -20.22 9.23 2.46
C ASN A 113 -19.27 10.43 2.32
N LEU A 114 -17.98 10.22 2.56
CA LEU A 114 -16.95 11.27 2.53
C LEU A 114 -16.20 11.34 1.20
N ILE A 115 -16.40 10.38 0.29
CA ILE A 115 -15.69 10.33 -1.00
C ILE A 115 -15.98 11.58 -1.85
N ASP A 116 -17.23 12.03 -1.92
CA ASP A 116 -17.57 13.23 -2.69
C ASP A 116 -16.86 14.47 -2.14
N GLN A 117 -16.83 14.61 -0.81
CA GLN A 117 -16.13 15.69 -0.12
C GLN A 117 -14.61 15.60 -0.33
N PHE A 118 -14.04 14.40 -0.30
CA PHE A 118 -12.61 14.20 -0.52
C PHE A 118 -12.17 14.80 -1.87
N PHE A 119 -12.99 14.67 -2.92
CA PHE A 119 -12.69 15.21 -4.24
C PHE A 119 -13.08 16.69 -4.45
N THR A 120 -13.61 17.42 -3.46
CA THR A 120 -13.97 18.85 -3.67
C THR A 120 -12.77 19.75 -3.92
N GLU A 121 -11.60 19.37 -3.38
CA GLU A 121 -10.34 20.10 -3.56
C GLU A 121 -9.54 19.63 -4.78
N CYS A 122 -10.07 18.64 -5.54
CA CYS A 122 -9.41 18.12 -6.72
C CYS A 122 -9.66 19.06 -7.92
N PRO A 123 -8.63 19.41 -8.73
CA PRO A 123 -8.81 20.23 -9.92
C PRO A 123 -9.88 19.67 -10.87
N GLU A 124 -10.73 20.55 -11.43
CA GLU A 124 -11.93 20.22 -12.23
C GLU A 124 -11.63 19.48 -13.55
N GLU A 125 -10.40 19.53 -14.05
CA GLU A 125 -9.97 18.92 -15.32
C GLU A 125 -10.05 17.37 -15.34
N LEU A 126 -10.46 16.78 -14.22
CA LEU A 126 -10.44 15.34 -14.00
C LEU A 126 -11.88 14.86 -13.80
N ALA A 127 -12.30 13.84 -14.56
CA ALA A 127 -13.64 13.25 -14.51
C ALA A 127 -14.03 12.78 -13.09
N ARG A 128 -14.51 13.71 -12.25
CA ARG A 128 -14.72 13.52 -10.82
C ARG A 128 -15.68 12.38 -10.53
N GLU A 129 -16.79 12.33 -11.24
CA GLU A 129 -17.82 11.30 -11.08
C GLU A 129 -17.26 9.90 -11.31
N GLU A 130 -16.44 9.73 -12.35
CA GLU A 130 -15.83 8.45 -12.65
C GLU A 130 -14.83 8.06 -11.55
N ARG A 131 -13.99 8.99 -11.09
CA ARG A 131 -13.05 8.73 -9.97
C ARG A 131 -13.75 8.35 -8.68
N VAL A 132 -14.83 9.04 -8.34
CA VAL A 132 -15.67 8.74 -7.17
C VAL A 132 -16.23 7.31 -7.28
N ARG A 133 -16.78 6.96 -8.46
CA ARG A 133 -17.33 5.62 -8.74
C ARG A 133 -16.25 4.55 -8.65
N THR A 134 -15.11 4.75 -9.30
CA THR A 134 -13.96 3.85 -9.29
C THR A 134 -13.46 3.64 -7.87
N LEU A 135 -13.26 4.71 -7.09
CA LEU A 135 -12.79 4.61 -5.71
C LEU A 135 -13.75 3.80 -4.83
N ARG A 136 -15.07 4.01 -4.96
CA ARG A 136 -16.09 3.22 -4.24
C ARG A 136 -15.99 1.73 -4.54
N GLN A 137 -15.91 1.37 -5.82
CA GLN A 137 -15.81 -0.03 -6.25
C GLN A 137 -14.52 -0.68 -5.72
N ASN A 138 -13.42 0.07 -5.79
CA ASN A 138 -12.11 -0.39 -5.34
C ASN A 138 -12.05 -0.63 -3.84
N ILE A 139 -12.60 0.28 -3.03
CA ILE A 139 -12.70 0.10 -1.58
C ILE A 139 -13.44 -1.19 -1.24
N LYS A 140 -14.59 -1.44 -1.89
CA LYS A 140 -15.39 -2.65 -1.68
C LYS A 140 -14.62 -3.91 -2.07
N ALA A 141 -14.00 -3.91 -3.25
CA ALA A 141 -13.22 -5.05 -3.74
C ALA A 141 -12.05 -5.38 -2.81
N VAL A 142 -11.23 -4.38 -2.48
CA VAL A 142 -10.04 -4.52 -1.63
C VAL A 142 -10.40 -5.03 -0.24
N LYS A 143 -11.41 -4.43 0.42
CA LYS A 143 -11.84 -4.89 1.75
C LYS A 143 -12.39 -6.31 1.71
N SER A 144 -13.17 -6.65 0.69
CA SER A 144 -13.71 -8.01 0.52
C SER A 144 -12.58 -9.04 0.44
N GLN A 145 -11.56 -8.78 -0.38
CA GLN A 145 -10.41 -9.68 -0.53
C GLN A 145 -9.60 -9.80 0.76
N PHE A 146 -9.29 -8.69 1.44
CA PHE A 146 -8.56 -8.73 2.72
C PHE A 146 -9.37 -9.40 3.84
N ARG A 147 -10.70 -9.25 3.86
CA ARG A 147 -11.58 -9.97 4.80
C ARG A 147 -11.63 -11.46 4.53
N LYS A 148 -11.54 -11.88 3.27
CA LYS A 148 -11.50 -13.29 2.88
C LYS A 148 -10.17 -13.92 3.24
N VAL A 149 -9.07 -13.28 2.82
CA VAL A 149 -7.73 -13.79 3.07
C VAL A 149 -7.39 -13.72 4.56
N LYS A 150 -7.63 -12.59 5.23
CA LYS A 150 -7.20 -12.31 6.62
C LYS A 150 -5.71 -12.59 6.82
N PRO A 151 -4.81 -11.87 6.12
CA PRO A 151 -3.40 -12.15 6.21
C PRO A 151 -2.88 -11.92 7.65
N SER A 152 -2.07 -12.85 8.15
CA SER A 152 -1.27 -12.61 9.35
C SER A 152 -0.25 -11.48 9.09
N ILE A 153 0.37 -10.94 10.14
CA ILE A 153 1.42 -9.92 9.95
C ILE A 153 2.61 -10.47 9.15
N ASP A 154 2.95 -11.75 9.28
CA ASP A 154 4.02 -12.38 8.50
C ASP A 154 3.65 -12.50 7.02
N GLU A 155 2.44 -12.99 6.74
CA GLU A 155 1.90 -13.10 5.38
C GLU A 155 1.84 -11.72 4.72
N PHE A 156 1.33 -10.71 5.44
CA PHE A 156 1.22 -9.35 4.95
C PHE A 156 2.61 -8.76 4.61
N ILE A 157 3.59 -8.87 5.50
CA ILE A 157 4.93 -8.33 5.25
C ILE A 157 5.60 -9.02 4.06
N ALA A 158 5.38 -10.32 3.87
CA ALA A 158 5.85 -11.03 2.70
C ALA A 158 5.18 -10.50 1.42
N ILE A 159 3.86 -10.33 1.40
CA ILE A 159 3.10 -9.74 0.26
C ILE A 159 3.60 -8.32 -0.03
N PHE A 160 3.78 -7.50 1.00
CA PHE A 160 4.30 -6.13 0.91
C PHE A 160 5.71 -6.11 0.33
N GLY A 161 6.57 -7.04 0.77
CA GLY A 161 7.88 -7.27 0.19
C GLY A 161 7.81 -7.65 -1.29
N ILE A 162 6.93 -8.57 -1.70
CA ILE A 162 6.75 -8.96 -3.11
C ILE A 162 6.34 -7.75 -3.95
N ALA A 163 5.39 -6.96 -3.46
CA ALA A 163 4.88 -5.79 -4.16
C ALA A 163 5.96 -4.74 -4.44
N LEU A 164 6.92 -4.56 -3.53
CA LEU A 164 8.08 -3.67 -3.74
C LEU A 164 8.93 -4.10 -4.95
N TRP A 165 9.00 -5.41 -5.22
CA TRP A 165 9.77 -5.99 -6.32
C TRP A 165 8.92 -6.27 -7.56
N ASN A 166 7.73 -5.66 -7.66
CA ASN A 166 6.97 -5.75 -8.89
C ASN A 166 7.66 -4.87 -9.97
N GLY A 167 7.90 -5.43 -11.15
CA GLY A 167 8.72 -4.76 -12.17
C GLY A 167 7.99 -3.62 -12.88
N CYS A 168 8.74 -2.68 -13.47
CA CYS A 168 8.19 -1.60 -14.30
C CYS A 168 7.67 -2.08 -15.68
N GLU A 169 7.97 -3.32 -16.08
CA GLU A 169 7.68 -3.86 -17.42
C GLU A 169 6.38 -4.68 -17.53
N PHE A 170 5.49 -4.62 -16.54
CA PHE A 170 4.18 -5.25 -16.67
C PHE A 170 3.26 -4.41 -17.57
N THR A 171 3.46 -4.52 -18.89
CA THR A 171 2.35 -4.35 -19.83
C THR A 171 1.36 -5.50 -19.58
N TRP A 172 0.09 -5.14 -19.51
CA TRP A 172 -1.03 -5.79 -18.83
C TRP A 172 -1.59 -7.03 -19.54
N TYR A 173 -0.73 -7.82 -20.19
CA TYR A 173 -1.15 -9.02 -20.90
C TYR A 173 -0.24 -10.18 -20.53
N THR A 174 -0.56 -10.92 -19.47
CA THR A 174 -0.60 -12.40 -19.42
C THR A 174 -0.64 -12.92 -17.98
N THR A 175 -1.81 -13.46 -17.62
CA THR A 175 -2.01 -14.72 -16.87
C THR A 175 -1.08 -15.05 -15.70
N ASN A 176 -1.48 -14.63 -14.49
CA ASN A 176 -1.61 -15.42 -13.24
C ASN A 176 -1.33 -14.58 -11.97
N THR A 177 -2.11 -13.51 -11.76
CA THR A 177 -2.10 -12.76 -10.48
C THR A 177 -3.48 -12.15 -10.18
N VAL A 178 -4.49 -13.00 -9.99
CA VAL A 178 -5.83 -12.56 -9.54
C VAL A 178 -5.78 -11.70 -8.26
N VAL A 179 -4.73 -11.86 -7.43
CA VAL A 179 -4.50 -11.10 -6.19
C VAL A 179 -3.71 -9.81 -6.38
N VAL A 180 -3.10 -9.55 -7.53
CA VAL A 180 -2.40 -8.26 -7.80
C VAL A 180 -3.20 -7.45 -8.82
N ASP A 181 -3.86 -8.10 -9.77
CA ASP A 181 -4.68 -7.48 -10.81
C ASP A 181 -5.93 -6.78 -10.23
N SER A 182 -6.51 -7.33 -9.14
CA SER A 182 -7.62 -6.68 -8.42
C SER A 182 -7.19 -5.41 -7.65
N TYR A 183 -5.90 -5.22 -7.38
CA TYR A 183 -5.37 -4.08 -6.61
C TYR A 183 -4.67 -3.04 -7.50
N ALA A 184 -4.17 -3.45 -8.67
CA ALA A 184 -3.49 -2.59 -9.63
C ALA A 184 -4.45 -1.65 -10.40
N SER A 185 -5.69 -2.09 -10.68
CA SER A 185 -6.71 -1.27 -11.36
C SER A 185 -7.11 0.00 -10.58
N VAL A 186 -6.72 0.09 -9.31
CA VAL A 186 -7.01 1.21 -8.38
C VAL A 186 -5.97 2.34 -8.45
N ALA A 187 -4.77 2.06 -8.97
CA ALA A 187 -3.60 2.93 -8.85
C ALA A 187 -3.33 3.85 -10.05
N MET A 188 -4.29 4.01 -10.98
CA MET A 188 -4.06 4.61 -12.29
C MET A 188 -4.34 6.12 -12.34
N LEU A 189 -3.31 6.94 -12.08
CA LEU A 189 -3.16 8.31 -12.63
C LEU A 189 -1.67 8.69 -12.77
N ASN A 190 -1.08 8.50 -13.95
CA ASN A 190 0.27 8.98 -14.32
C ASN A 190 1.45 8.42 -13.50
N LEU A 191 2.08 7.36 -14.02
CA LEU A 191 3.49 7.08 -13.76
C LEU A 191 4.19 6.99 -15.12
N ASP A 192 5.23 7.81 -15.27
CA ASP A 192 6.11 7.83 -16.43
C ASP A 192 6.98 6.56 -16.38
N THR A 193 6.70 5.61 -17.26
CA THR A 193 7.39 4.31 -17.28
C THR A 193 8.73 4.46 -17.96
N THR A 194 9.76 4.77 -17.18
CA THR A 194 11.15 4.62 -17.64
C THR A 194 11.48 3.13 -17.76
N SER A 195 11.86 2.70 -18.97
CA SER A 195 12.31 1.34 -19.27
C SER A 195 13.45 0.93 -18.34
N MET A 196 13.29 -0.18 -17.63
CA MET A 196 14.35 -0.78 -16.83
C MET A 196 15.29 -1.58 -17.73
N ASN A 197 16.60 -1.54 -17.46
CA ASN A 197 17.55 -2.37 -18.19
C ASN A 197 17.40 -3.86 -17.84
N ALA A 198 17.87 -4.73 -18.75
CA ALA A 198 17.73 -6.19 -18.64
C ALA A 198 18.36 -6.79 -17.37
N GLU A 199 19.40 -6.16 -16.82
CA GLU A 199 20.02 -6.63 -15.58
C GLU A 199 19.10 -6.40 -14.37
N ASN A 200 18.45 -5.24 -14.31
CA ASN A 200 17.48 -4.96 -13.25
C ASN A 200 16.26 -5.88 -13.32
N ASP A 201 15.78 -6.24 -14.53
CA ASP A 201 14.69 -7.22 -14.68
C ASP A 201 15.07 -8.61 -14.15
N ARG A 202 16.31 -9.07 -14.44
CA ARG A 202 16.83 -10.34 -13.89
C ARG A 202 16.86 -10.34 -12.37
N ILE A 203 17.27 -9.22 -11.76
CA ILE A 203 17.29 -9.07 -10.29
C ILE A 203 15.87 -9.16 -9.71
N LEU A 204 14.90 -8.47 -10.33
CA LEU A 204 13.49 -8.48 -9.92
C LEU A 204 12.91 -9.90 -9.92
N ARG A 205 13.04 -10.63 -11.04
CA ARG A 205 12.52 -12.00 -11.17
C ARG A 205 13.09 -12.93 -10.11
N ARG A 206 14.42 -12.90 -9.90
CA ARG A 206 15.08 -13.74 -8.88
C ARG A 206 14.55 -13.45 -7.48
N LYS A 207 14.23 -12.20 -7.15
CA LYS A 207 13.72 -11.84 -5.81
C LYS A 207 12.26 -12.16 -5.61
N ARG A 208 11.42 -11.97 -6.64
CA ARG A 208 10.04 -12.44 -6.60
C ARG A 208 9.99 -13.93 -6.26
N THR A 209 10.81 -14.75 -6.90
CA THR A 209 10.92 -16.18 -6.57
C THR A 209 11.37 -16.41 -5.12
N GLY A 210 12.40 -15.71 -4.65
CA GLY A 210 12.88 -15.85 -3.28
C GLY A 210 11.83 -15.51 -2.22
N ILE A 211 11.05 -14.44 -2.42
CA ILE A 211 10.01 -14.05 -1.47
C ILE A 211 8.80 -14.99 -1.56
N LEU A 212 8.46 -15.52 -2.74
CA LEU A 212 7.44 -16.56 -2.88
C LEU A 212 7.83 -17.84 -2.11
N VAL A 213 9.11 -18.21 -2.08
CA VAL A 213 9.61 -19.33 -1.27
C VAL A 213 9.50 -19.04 0.23
N GLU A 214 9.83 -17.82 0.66
CA GLU A 214 9.65 -17.39 2.05
C GLU A 214 8.16 -17.45 2.46
N LEU A 215 7.27 -16.94 1.60
CA LEU A 215 5.83 -16.97 1.80
C LEU A 215 5.31 -18.41 1.90
N HIS A 216 5.74 -19.29 1.01
CA HIS A 216 5.44 -20.72 1.09
C HIS A 216 5.94 -21.34 2.41
N THR A 217 7.13 -20.95 2.87
CA THR A 217 7.69 -21.42 4.15
C THR A 217 6.84 -20.96 5.35
N VAL A 218 6.38 -19.71 5.35
CA VAL A 218 5.46 -19.19 6.37
C VAL A 218 4.17 -20.02 6.40
N TYR A 219 3.61 -20.31 5.22
CA TYR A 219 2.42 -21.15 5.10
C TYR A 219 2.64 -22.58 5.61
N CYS A 220 3.74 -23.24 5.23
CA CYS A 220 4.09 -24.57 5.73
C CYS A 220 4.18 -24.61 7.26
N ARG A 221 4.78 -23.59 7.89
CA ARG A 221 4.87 -23.50 9.36
C ARG A 221 3.52 -23.38 10.04
N SER A 222 2.54 -22.76 9.37
CA SER A 222 1.18 -22.61 9.88
C SER A 222 0.28 -23.85 9.67
N GLY A 223 0.81 -24.93 9.09
CA GLY A 223 0.03 -26.12 8.74
C GLY A 223 -0.96 -25.91 7.59
N ASN A 224 -0.86 -24.77 6.89
CA ASN A 224 -1.85 -24.33 5.92
C ASN A 224 -1.24 -24.35 4.51
N THR A 225 -1.24 -25.53 3.88
CA THR A 225 -0.61 -25.73 2.54
C THR A 225 -1.55 -25.47 1.37
N ARG A 226 -2.86 -25.29 1.62
CA ARG A 226 -3.86 -25.04 0.57
C ARG A 226 -4.18 -23.56 0.49
N TYR A 227 -3.39 -22.84 -0.30
CA TYR A 227 -3.62 -21.42 -0.59
C TYR A 227 -4.93 -21.19 -1.35
N GLU A 228 -5.25 -22.09 -2.28
CA GLU A 228 -6.44 -22.01 -3.14
C GLU A 228 -7.74 -21.93 -2.34
N SER A 229 -7.84 -22.61 -1.20
CA SER A 229 -9.07 -22.64 -0.39
C SER A 229 -9.38 -21.32 0.31
N ARG A 230 -8.41 -20.40 0.45
CA ARG A 230 -8.65 -19.02 0.95
C ARG A 230 -9.05 -18.06 -0.18
N MET A 231 -8.88 -18.48 -1.44
CA MET A 231 -9.06 -17.64 -2.63
C MET A 231 -10.36 -17.93 -3.37
N THR A 232 -10.87 -19.16 -3.29
CA THR A 232 -12.20 -19.60 -3.77
C THR A 232 -13.30 -19.25 -2.79
#